data_AF-A0A6A5ADF0-F1
#
_entry.id   AF-A0A6A5ADF0-F1
#
_cell.length_a   1.000
_cell.length_b   1.000
_cell.length_c   1.000
_cell.angle_alpha   90.00
_cell.angle_beta   90.00
_cell.angle_gamma   90.00
#
_symmetry.space_group_name_H-M   'P 1'
#
loop_
_entity.id
_entity.type
_entity.pdbx_description
1 polymer ?
#
loop_
_entity_poly.entity_id
_entity_poly.type
_entity_poly.pdbx_seq_one_letter_code
_entity_poly.pdbx_strand_id
1 'polypeptide(L)'
;MSHGPAISKADFERIVQKLKLGNLFEAGTMALFRGAENSNQSRIEVCDFSSKRLALYKPELRSFFTTEPAPWVSCRWINMQGHDHLNLKRLAIKYRLHPLAMEDTIELNERPKFDTYATHRFVVFPILHHTLRRTCS
;
A
#
# COMPACT_ATOMS: atom_id res chain seq x y z
N MET A 1 43.42 -2.17 15.11
CA MET A 1 42.59 -1.49 14.09
C MET A 1 41.18 -2.08 14.20
N SER A 2 40.26 -1.41 14.88
CA SER A 2 38.86 -1.85 14.95
C SER A 2 38.18 -1.50 13.63
N HIS A 3 37.91 -2.50 12.81
CA HIS A 3 36.97 -2.32 11.70
C HIS A 3 35.62 -1.91 12.29
N GLY A 4 35.08 -0.76 11.85
CA GLY A 4 33.74 -0.32 12.22
C GLY A 4 32.69 -1.38 11.90
N PRO A 5 31.51 -1.34 12.54
CA PRO A 5 30.48 -2.36 12.33
C PRO A 5 30.11 -2.45 10.85
N ALA A 6 30.32 -3.62 10.24
CA ALA A 6 29.98 -3.87 8.86
C ALA A 6 28.44 -3.94 8.71
N ILE A 7 27.90 -3.19 7.75
CA ILE A 7 26.45 -3.17 7.48
C ILE A 7 26.05 -4.52 6.87
N SER A 8 25.04 -5.19 7.44
CA SER A 8 24.51 -6.43 6.89
C SER A 8 23.71 -6.17 5.60
N LYS A 9 23.56 -7.19 4.73
CA LYS A 9 22.68 -7.10 3.55
C LYS A 9 21.24 -6.70 3.94
N ALA A 10 20.72 -7.26 5.04
CA ALA A 10 19.38 -6.97 5.52
C ALA A 10 19.23 -5.51 5.97
N ASP A 11 20.25 -4.96 6.65
CA ASP A 11 20.27 -3.55 7.03
C ASP A 11 20.33 -2.64 5.82
N PHE A 12 21.19 -2.96 4.85
CA PHE A 12 21.25 -2.21 3.60
C PHE A 12 19.89 -2.18 2.88
N GLU A 13 19.25 -3.34 2.71
CA GLU A 13 17.91 -3.42 2.10
C GLU A 13 16.87 -2.59 2.85
N ARG A 14 16.87 -2.66 4.18
CA ARG A 14 15.96 -1.88 5.04
C ARG A 14 16.20 -0.38 4.88
N ILE A 15 17.46 0.06 4.84
CA ILE A 15 17.82 1.46 4.64
C ILE A 15 17.36 1.94 3.26
N VAL A 16 17.67 1.20 2.20
CA VAL A 16 17.25 1.53 0.83
C VAL A 16 15.72 1.60 0.74
N GLN A 17 15.00 0.68 1.37
CA GLN A 17 13.54 0.68 1.39
C GLN A 17 12.98 1.93 2.08
N LYS A 18 13.56 2.33 3.23
CA LYS A 18 13.17 3.55 3.94
C LYS A 18 13.49 4.81 3.14
N LEU A 19 14.65 4.87 2.47
CA LEU A 19 15.02 5.99 1.61
C LEU A 19 14.05 6.12 0.43
N LYS A 20 13.74 5.02 -0.25
CA LYS A 20 12.74 4.99 -1.34
C LYS A 20 11.38 5.52 -0.87
N LEU A 21 10.91 5.08 0.30
CA LEU A 21 9.65 5.58 0.87
C LEU A 21 9.73 7.07 1.23
N GLY A 22 10.84 7.51 1.85
CA GLY A 22 11.06 8.91 2.21
C GLY A 22 10.96 9.85 1.01
N ASN A 23 11.60 9.50 -0.10
CA ASN A 23 11.56 10.29 -1.34
C ASN A 23 10.14 10.46 -1.90
N LEU A 24 9.26 9.48 -1.70
CA LEU A 24 7.86 9.57 -2.14
C LEU A 24 7.02 10.56 -1.30
N PHE A 25 7.55 11.09 -0.19
CA PHE A 25 6.92 12.16 0.59
C PHE A 25 7.55 13.53 0.40
N GLU A 26 8.52 13.66 -0.50
CA GLU A 26 9.09 14.95 -0.86
C GLU A 26 8.13 15.74 -1.75
N ALA A 27 8.07 17.06 -1.57
CA ALA A 27 7.14 17.92 -2.27
C ALA A 27 7.31 17.85 -3.80
N GLY A 28 8.56 17.84 -4.29
CA GLY A 28 8.86 17.71 -5.72
C GLY A 28 8.35 16.40 -6.30
N THR A 29 8.62 15.27 -5.63
CA THR A 29 8.10 13.95 -6.04
C THR A 29 6.58 13.93 -6.01
N MET A 30 5.94 14.44 -4.96
CA MET A 30 4.49 14.50 -4.86
C MET A 30 3.85 15.34 -5.97
N ALA A 31 4.49 16.44 -6.38
CA ALA A 31 4.02 17.29 -7.47
C ALA A 31 4.00 16.53 -8.81
N LEU A 32 4.99 15.67 -9.08
CA LEU A 32 5.03 14.84 -10.28
C LEU A 32 3.81 13.90 -10.39
N PHE A 33 3.31 13.38 -9.27
CA PHE A 33 2.14 12.50 -9.26
C PHE A 33 0.80 13.25 -9.24
N ARG A 34 0.79 14.53 -8.83
CA ARG A 34 -0.42 15.38 -8.88
C ARG A 34 -0.71 15.95 -10.26
N GLY A 35 0.30 16.10 -11.12
CA GLY A 35 0.16 16.60 -12.50
C GLY A 35 -0.57 15.63 -13.45
N ALA A 36 -0.85 14.40 -13.02
CA ALA A 36 -1.78 13.52 -13.71
C ALA A 36 -3.21 13.95 -13.36
N GLU A 37 -3.81 14.74 -14.25
CA GLU A 37 -5.21 15.19 -14.25
C GLU A 37 -6.12 14.05 -13.73
N ASN A 38 -6.81 14.26 -12.60
CA ASN A 38 -7.80 13.37 -11.95
C ASN A 38 -7.35 12.42 -10.82
N SER A 39 -6.18 12.57 -10.20
CA SER A 39 -5.88 11.82 -8.97
C SER A 39 -6.69 12.35 -7.75
N ASN A 40 -7.92 11.85 -7.59
CA ASN A 40 -8.65 12.01 -6.33
C ASN A 40 -7.81 11.41 -5.19
N GLN A 41 -7.58 12.20 -4.14
CA GLN A 41 -6.79 11.77 -2.99
C GLN A 41 -7.40 10.49 -2.41
N SER A 42 -6.65 9.39 -2.44
CA SER A 42 -7.20 8.11 -1.98
C SER A 42 -7.55 8.17 -0.50
N ARG A 43 -8.64 7.51 -0.13
CA ARG A 43 -8.98 7.28 1.27
C ARG A 43 -8.36 5.95 1.71
N ILE A 44 -7.47 6.01 2.69
CA ILE A 44 -6.89 4.83 3.33
C ILE A 44 -7.57 4.61 4.68
N GLU A 45 -8.04 3.39 4.91
CA GLU A 45 -8.59 2.92 6.18
C GLU A 45 -7.84 1.64 6.59
N VAL A 46 -7.45 1.55 7.85
CA VAL A 46 -6.65 0.44 8.38
C VAL A 46 -7.41 -0.23 9.51
N CYS A 47 -7.48 -1.56 9.44
CA CYS A 47 -7.98 -2.40 10.51
C CYS A 47 -6.84 -3.31 11.01
N ASP A 48 -6.35 -3.01 12.20
CA ASP A 48 -5.34 -3.81 12.89
C ASP A 48 -6.02 -4.73 13.88
N PHE A 49 -5.70 -6.02 13.84
CA PHE A 49 -6.33 -6.98 14.75
C PHE A 49 -5.42 -8.13 15.17
N SER A 50 -5.80 -8.71 16.30
CA SER A 50 -5.29 -9.96 16.86
C SER A 50 -6.44 -10.70 17.54
N SER A 51 -6.17 -11.86 18.15
CA SER A 51 -7.22 -12.65 18.83
C SER A 51 -7.90 -11.94 19.99
N LYS A 52 -7.33 -10.82 20.49
CA LYS A 52 -7.81 -10.11 21.69
C LYS A 52 -8.21 -8.65 21.42
N ARG A 53 -7.84 -8.08 20.27
CA ARG A 53 -7.97 -6.64 20.02
C ARG A 53 -8.24 -6.38 18.55
N LEU A 54 -9.07 -5.36 18.29
CA LEU A 54 -9.31 -4.79 16.96
C LEU A 54 -9.22 -3.25 17.06
N ALA A 55 -8.62 -2.61 16.06
CA ALA A 55 -8.57 -1.17 15.92
C ALA A 55 -8.79 -0.76 14.46
N LEU A 56 -9.87 -0.03 14.20
CA LEU A 56 -10.18 0.56 12.89
C LEU A 56 -9.90 2.06 12.93
N TYR A 57 -9.10 2.58 12.01
CA TYR A 57 -8.73 4.00 11.99
C TYR A 57 -8.32 4.49 10.60
N LYS A 58 -8.34 5.81 10.44
CA LYS A 58 -7.75 6.50 9.29
C LYS A 58 -6.34 6.92 9.67
N PRO A 59 -5.29 6.36 9.05
CA PRO A 59 -3.92 6.69 9.42
C PRO A 59 -3.52 8.09 8.97
N GLU A 60 -2.61 8.73 9.71
CA GLU A 60 -1.75 9.76 9.13
C GLU A 60 -0.76 9.07 8.18
N LEU A 61 -0.68 9.53 6.94
CA LEU A 61 0.00 8.79 5.87
C LEU A 61 1.50 8.62 6.12
N ARG A 62 2.21 9.68 6.50
CA ARG A 62 3.67 9.63 6.63
C ARG A 62 4.07 8.60 7.69
N SER A 63 3.52 8.70 8.89
CA SER A 63 3.75 7.77 10.01
C SER A 63 3.34 6.35 9.65
N PHE A 64 2.20 6.16 8.97
CA PHE A 64 1.77 4.85 8.52
C PHE A 64 2.78 4.19 7.59
N PHE A 65 3.34 4.91 6.62
CA PHE A 65 4.29 4.30 5.68
C PHE A 65 5.70 4.12 6.25
N THR A 66 6.11 4.93 7.22
CA THR A 66 7.48 4.87 7.81
C THR A 66 7.60 3.99 9.04
N THR A 67 6.47 3.61 9.66
CA THR A 67 6.44 2.85 10.92
C THR A 67 5.94 1.43 10.70
N GLU A 68 6.48 0.50 11.49
CA GLU A 68 5.98 -0.87 11.58
C GLU A 68 4.65 -0.93 12.37
N PRO A 69 3.83 -1.98 12.18
CA PRO A 69 2.71 -2.23 13.06
C PRO A 69 3.13 -2.34 14.52
N ALA A 70 2.21 -1.99 15.44
CA ALA A 70 2.46 -2.18 16.86
C ALA A 70 2.61 -3.69 17.19
N PRO A 71 3.39 -4.08 18.22
CA PRO A 71 3.69 -5.48 18.49
C PRO A 71 2.48 -6.40 18.76
N TRP A 72 1.34 -5.83 19.17
CA TRP A 72 0.11 -6.60 19.43
C TRP A 72 -0.65 -6.98 18.15
N VAL A 73 -0.29 -6.38 17.00
CA VAL A 73 -0.99 -6.57 15.73
C VAL A 73 -0.52 -7.86 15.08
N SER A 74 -1.44 -8.82 14.89
CA SER A 74 -1.14 -10.08 14.22
C SER A 74 -1.49 -10.03 12.72
N CYS A 75 -2.51 -9.26 12.36
CA CYS A 75 -2.92 -9.01 11.00
C CYS A 75 -3.33 -7.55 10.82
N ARG A 76 -3.00 -6.99 9.67
CA ARG A 76 -3.33 -5.62 9.27
C ARG A 76 -4.06 -5.67 7.93
N TRP A 77 -5.32 -5.26 7.92
CA TRP A 77 -6.09 -5.05 6.70
C TRP A 77 -6.01 -3.58 6.28
N ILE A 78 -5.66 -3.33 5.02
CA ILE A 78 -5.53 -1.97 4.47
C ILE A 78 -6.52 -1.85 3.33
N ASN A 79 -7.50 -0.96 3.50
CA ASN A 79 -8.44 -0.59 2.46
C ASN A 79 -7.99 0.74 1.85
N MET A 80 -7.68 0.74 0.56
CA MET A 80 -7.36 1.95 -0.19
C MET A 80 -8.44 2.15 -1.26
N GLN A 81 -9.17 3.26 -1.15
CA GLN A 81 -10.23 3.61 -2.08
C GLN A 81 -9.77 4.70 -3.03
N GLY A 82 -10.14 4.57 -4.30
CA GLY A 82 -9.72 5.47 -5.36
C GLY A 82 -8.42 5.02 -6.03
N HIS A 83 -8.12 5.65 -7.16
CA HIS A 83 -7.01 5.28 -8.03
C HIS A 83 -5.84 6.26 -7.86
N ASP A 84 -5.20 6.23 -6.70
CA ASP A 84 -4.07 7.10 -6.37
C ASP A 84 -2.74 6.38 -6.60
N HIS A 85 -2.11 6.65 -7.74
CA HIS A 85 -0.86 6.01 -8.14
C HIS A 85 0.27 6.20 -7.13
N LEU A 86 0.31 7.34 -6.44
CA LEU A 86 1.36 7.64 -5.47
C LEU A 86 1.20 6.76 -4.22
N ASN A 87 0.00 6.67 -3.67
CA ASN A 87 -0.25 5.83 -2.50
C ASN A 87 -0.16 4.34 -2.82
N LEU A 88 -0.58 3.93 -4.02
CA LEU A 88 -0.33 2.58 -4.53
C LEU A 88 1.17 2.26 -4.60
N LYS A 89 1.99 3.16 -5.16
CA LYS A 89 3.44 2.99 -5.23
C LYS A 89 4.07 2.93 -3.84
N ARG A 90 3.59 3.74 -2.88
CA ARG A 90 4.05 3.67 -1.48
C ARG A 90 3.73 2.30 -0.85
N LEU A 91 2.56 1.73 -1.11
CA LEU A 91 2.21 0.38 -0.63
C LEU A 91 3.10 -0.69 -1.26
N ALA A 92 3.34 -0.61 -2.58
CA ALA A 92 4.21 -1.54 -3.28
C ALA A 92 5.63 -1.55 -2.71
N ILE A 93 6.20 -0.37 -2.41
CA ILE A 93 7.53 -0.28 -1.79
C ILE A 93 7.51 -0.75 -0.33
N LYS A 94 6.50 -0.39 0.46
CA LYS A 94 6.41 -0.80 1.87
C LYS A 94 6.32 -2.32 2.03
N TYR A 95 5.47 -2.98 1.23
CA TYR A 95 5.23 -4.41 1.34
C TYR A 95 6.01 -5.25 0.33
N ARG A 96 6.92 -4.63 -0.43
CA ARG A 96 7.74 -5.29 -1.47
C ARG A 96 6.87 -6.11 -2.44
N LEU A 97 5.77 -5.50 -2.88
CA LEU A 97 4.84 -6.12 -3.85
C LEU A 97 5.52 -6.26 -5.21
N HIS A 98 5.10 -7.27 -5.98
CA HIS A 98 5.70 -7.53 -7.27
C HIS A 98 5.35 -6.40 -8.25
N PRO A 99 6.30 -5.89 -9.06
CA PRO A 99 6.02 -4.84 -10.04
C PRO A 99 4.87 -5.17 -10.99
N LEU A 100 4.78 -6.42 -11.48
CA LEU A 100 3.66 -6.84 -12.36
C LEU A 100 2.30 -6.77 -11.66
N ALA A 101 2.21 -7.17 -10.39
CA ALA A 101 0.96 -7.04 -9.63
C ALA A 101 0.56 -5.57 -9.44
N MET A 102 1.54 -4.66 -9.34
CA MET A 102 1.30 -3.22 -9.26
C MET A 102 0.83 -2.68 -10.62
N GLU A 103 1.47 -3.08 -11.71
CA GLU A 103 1.05 -2.72 -13.07
C GLU A 103 -0.42 -3.14 -13.32
N ASP A 104 -0.77 -4.39 -13.02
CA ASP A 104 -2.13 -4.91 -13.11
C ASP A 104 -3.15 -4.10 -12.28
N THR A 105 -2.75 -3.64 -11.09
CA THR A 105 -3.60 -2.81 -10.22
C THR A 105 -3.79 -1.40 -10.77
N ILE A 106 -2.83 -0.89 -11.56
CA ILE A 106 -2.89 0.43 -12.20
C ILE A 106 -3.73 0.39 -13.48
N GLU A 107 -3.60 -0.66 -14.29
CA GLU A 107 -4.30 -0.75 -15.58
C GLU A 107 -5.83 -0.94 -15.43
N LEU A 108 -6.30 -1.46 -14.29
CA LEU A 108 -7.72 -1.66 -13.93
C LEU A 108 -8.60 -2.47 -14.91
N ASN A 109 -8.05 -2.96 -16.02
CA ASN A 109 -8.76 -3.69 -17.08
C ASN A 109 -8.39 -5.17 -17.14
N GLU A 110 -7.81 -5.69 -16.06
CA GLU A 110 -7.39 -7.08 -15.96
C GLU A 110 -8.57 -8.03 -15.73
N ARG A 111 -8.51 -9.20 -16.37
CA ARG A 111 -9.47 -10.30 -16.12
C ARG A 111 -9.25 -10.86 -14.71
N PRO A 112 -10.29 -11.43 -14.07
CA PRO A 112 -10.12 -12.11 -12.79
C PRO A 112 -9.02 -13.16 -12.87
N LYS A 113 -8.06 -13.08 -11.94
CA LYS A 113 -6.88 -13.95 -11.89
C LYS A 113 -6.38 -14.11 -10.46
N PHE A 114 -5.57 -15.15 -10.28
CA PHE A 114 -4.91 -15.48 -9.02
C PHE A 114 -3.45 -15.83 -9.30
N ASP A 115 -2.55 -14.97 -8.86
CA ASP A 115 -1.10 -15.12 -9.06
C ASP A 115 -0.40 -15.36 -7.72
N THR A 116 0.62 -16.22 -7.76
CA THR A 116 1.46 -16.52 -6.59
C THR A 116 2.88 -16.03 -6.83
N TYR A 117 3.31 -15.08 -6.00
CA TYR A 117 4.69 -14.61 -5.95
C TYR A 117 5.39 -15.18 -4.72
N ALA A 118 6.73 -15.07 -4.66
CA ALA A 118 7.52 -15.60 -3.56
C ALA A 118 7.14 -15.00 -2.19
N THR A 119 6.69 -13.74 -2.15
CA THR A 119 6.42 -12.99 -0.91
C THR A 119 4.93 -12.76 -0.64
N HIS A 120 4.06 -12.92 -1.63
CA HIS A 120 2.64 -12.59 -1.52
C HIS A 120 1.80 -13.30 -2.58
N ARG A 121 0.48 -13.26 -2.37
CA ARG A 121 -0.54 -13.67 -3.34
C ARG A 121 -1.18 -12.41 -3.91
N PHE A 122 -1.53 -12.45 -5.19
CA PHE A 122 -2.23 -11.37 -5.86
C PHE A 122 -3.52 -11.91 -6.46
N VAL A 123 -4.62 -11.17 -6.29
CA VAL A 123 -5.94 -11.58 -6.75
C VAL A 123 -6.64 -10.38 -7.36
N VAL A 124 -7.17 -10.56 -8.56
CA VAL A 124 -8.10 -9.63 -9.20
C VAL A 124 -9.45 -10.33 -9.28
N PHE A 125 -10.51 -9.67 -8.83
CA PHE A 125 -11.86 -10.19 -8.95
C PHE A 125 -12.85 -9.04 -9.22
N PRO A 126 -13.82 -9.24 -10.14
CA PRO A 126 -14.86 -8.25 -10.39
C PRO A 126 -15.84 -8.21 -9.21
N ILE A 127 -16.24 -7.00 -8.82
CA ILE A 127 -17.31 -6.79 -7.85
C ILE A 127 -18.56 -6.35 -8.60
N LEU A 128 -19.63 -7.12 -8.50
CA LEU A 128 -20.94 -6.74 -9.03
C LEU A 128 -21.61 -5.77 -8.05
N HIS A 129 -21.79 -4.53 -8.47
CA HIS A 129 -22.54 -3.54 -7.68
C HIS A 129 -23.98 -3.47 -8.19
N HIS A 130 -24.91 -4.10 -7.46
CA HIS A 130 -26.34 -4.03 -7.80
C HIS A 130 -27.01 -2.84 -7.09
N THR A 131 -27.31 -1.77 -7.83
CA THR A 131 -28.10 -0.65 -7.31
C THR A 131 -29.59 -0.98 -7.43
N LEU A 132 -30.23 -1.38 -6.32
CA LEU A 132 -31.69 -1.52 -6.28
C LEU A 132 -32.32 -0.14 -6.45
N ARG A 133 -32.88 0.15 -7.64
CA ARG A 133 -33.71 1.33 -7.85
C ARG A 133 -35.00 1.13 -7.05
N ARG A 134 -35.15 1.86 -5.95
CA ARG A 134 -36.45 1.99 -5.28
C ARG A 134 -37.34 2.84 -6.17
N THR A 135 -38.20 2.20 -6.95
CA THR A 135 -39.37 2.85 -7.55
C THR A 135 -40.40 3.00 -6.42
N CYS A 136 -40.49 4.19 -5.83
CA CYS A 136 -41.71 4.56 -5.12
C CYS A 136 -42.76 4.93 -6.17
N SER A 137 -43.88 4.20 -6.18
CA SER A 137 -45.14 4.65 -6.77
C SER A 137 -45.85 5.61 -5.82
#